data_AF-A0A6S6VTY7-F1
#
_entry.id   AF-A0A6S6VTY7-F1
#
_cell.length_a   1.000
_cell.length_b   1.000
_cell.length_c   1.000
_cell.angle_alpha   90.00
_cell.angle_beta   90.00
_cell.angle_gamma   90.00
#
_symmetry.space_group_name_H-M   'P 1'
#
loop_
_entity.id
_entity.type
_entity.pdbx_description
1 polymer ?
#
loop_
_entity_poly.entity_id
_entity_poly.type
_entity_poly.pdbx_seq_one_letter_code
_entity_poly.pdbx_strand_id
1 'polypeptide(L)'
;MTSSPPVTLPANNDVLSEASHMTNTARFLHLLNHARALVRRYGIYTTLHDTTVFCRASTPRSRPSNAEPSITEVFLSLRAAQQAIDSVQPDGAVKDDLHFFNDLWNTTITVLEEILDHGSLPQEPFGWGVFALSTGYLHSRHTNIAYRDVFSNHKYRLRSALERMPSLDRKRRNAYVISERPSMEALVKARREIHTVGHILLSKFRQDGWKRVRWYHAITVTERWIQAFGLVPEEKVEMVEGIASGEGKDVDGENHDSCSESKFP
;
A
#
# COMPACT_ATOMS: atom_id res chain seq x y z
N MET A 1 15.34 37.29 -0.77
CA MET A 1 14.47 36.14 -1.07
C MET A 1 15.37 34.98 -1.47
N THR A 2 15.65 34.06 -0.56
CA THR A 2 16.49 32.88 -0.82
C THR A 2 15.61 31.80 -1.45
N SER A 3 15.74 31.57 -2.77
CA SER A 3 15.08 30.45 -3.42
C SER A 3 15.78 29.16 -3.01
N SER A 4 15.11 28.31 -2.23
CA SER A 4 15.61 26.96 -1.98
C SER A 4 15.84 26.25 -3.32
N PRO A 5 16.96 25.53 -3.48
CA PRO A 5 17.25 24.83 -4.73
C PRO A 5 16.13 23.82 -5.04
N PRO A 6 15.78 23.62 -6.32
CA PRO A 6 14.76 22.67 -6.71
C PRO A 6 15.18 21.26 -6.27
N VAL A 7 14.35 20.62 -5.44
CA VAL A 7 14.54 19.23 -5.04
C VAL A 7 14.51 18.37 -6.31
N THR A 8 15.66 17.81 -6.67
CA THR A 8 15.79 16.93 -7.82
C THR A 8 15.45 15.52 -7.37
N LEU A 9 14.49 14.87 -8.04
CA LEU A 9 14.18 13.47 -7.75
C LEU A 9 15.32 12.59 -8.29
N PRO A 10 15.67 11.49 -7.60
CA PRO A 10 16.61 10.51 -8.13
C PRO A 10 16.10 9.94 -9.46
N ALA A 11 17.02 9.48 -10.31
CA ALA A 11 16.63 8.84 -11.56
C ALA A 11 15.99 7.47 -11.28
N ASN A 12 15.06 7.04 -12.15
CA ASN A 12 14.34 5.78 -11.94
C ASN A 12 15.28 4.57 -11.85
N ASN A 13 16.37 4.56 -12.63
CA ASN A 13 17.35 3.47 -12.59
C ASN A 13 18.09 3.38 -11.25
N ASP A 14 18.41 4.52 -10.63
CA ASP A 14 19.07 4.55 -9.32
C ASP A 14 18.14 3.97 -8.25
N VAL A 15 16.87 4.40 -8.27
CA VAL A 15 15.82 3.90 -7.37
C VAL A 15 15.60 2.40 -7.55
N LEU A 16 15.54 1.92 -8.80
CA LEU A 16 15.38 0.48 -9.08
C LEU A 16 16.60 -0.33 -8.64
N SER A 17 17.81 0.21 -8.82
CA SER A 17 19.06 -0.41 -8.37
C SER A 17 19.08 -0.54 -6.85
N GLU A 18 18.75 0.52 -6.13
CA GLU A 18 18.66 0.51 -4.66
C GLU A 18 17.62 -0.50 -4.18
N ALA A 19 16.44 -0.47 -4.79
CA ALA A 19 15.32 -1.34 -4.43
C ALA A 19 15.59 -2.83 -4.71
N SER A 20 16.53 -3.16 -5.61
CA SER A 20 16.93 -4.54 -5.89
C SER A 20 17.52 -5.27 -4.67
N HIS A 21 18.14 -4.52 -3.75
CA HIS A 21 18.75 -5.04 -2.53
C HIS A 21 17.79 -5.14 -1.33
N MET A 22 16.53 -4.71 -1.50
CA MET A 22 15.52 -4.70 -0.45
C MET A 22 14.69 -6.00 -0.44
N THR A 23 14.06 -6.29 0.69
CA THR A 23 12.98 -7.31 0.77
C THR A 23 11.79 -6.88 -0.10
N ASN A 24 10.95 -7.82 -0.54
CA ASN A 24 9.85 -7.50 -1.46
C ASN A 24 8.88 -6.45 -0.89
N THR A 25 8.54 -6.53 0.41
CA THR A 25 7.72 -5.52 1.09
C THR A 25 8.40 -4.15 1.15
N ALA A 26 9.68 -4.09 1.51
CA ALA A 26 10.43 -2.83 1.55
C ALA A 26 10.57 -2.22 0.14
N ARG A 27 10.89 -3.06 -0.86
CA ARG A 27 10.94 -2.71 -2.28
C ARG A 27 9.61 -2.11 -2.74
N PHE A 28 8.48 -2.76 -2.44
CA PHE A 28 7.16 -2.24 -2.79
C PHE A 28 6.92 -0.84 -2.23
N LEU A 29 7.16 -0.64 -0.93
CA LEU A 29 6.94 0.65 -0.28
C LEU A 29 7.86 1.74 -0.86
N HIS A 30 9.14 1.40 -1.09
CA HIS A 30 10.11 2.30 -1.69
C HIS A 30 9.70 2.74 -3.10
N LEU A 31 9.33 1.77 -3.97
CA LEU A 31 8.88 2.05 -5.33
C LEU A 31 7.56 2.85 -5.34
N LEU A 32 6.62 2.54 -4.44
CA LEU A 32 5.35 3.27 -4.32
C LEU A 32 5.58 4.73 -3.92
N ASN A 33 6.49 4.98 -2.99
CA ASN A 33 6.85 6.33 -2.57
C ASN A 33 7.47 7.14 -3.72
N HIS A 34 8.38 6.53 -4.50
CA HIS A 34 8.94 7.19 -5.68
C HIS A 34 7.89 7.42 -6.77
N ALA A 35 7.00 6.46 -7.04
CA ALA A 35 5.89 6.62 -7.97
C ALA A 35 4.98 7.81 -7.58
N ARG A 36 4.66 7.96 -6.29
CA ARG A 36 3.93 9.13 -5.77
C ARG A 36 4.72 10.42 -5.96
N ALA A 37 6.04 10.40 -5.77
CA ALA A 37 6.89 11.56 -6.00
C ALA A 37 6.92 11.97 -7.49
N LEU A 38 6.95 11.00 -8.42
CA LEU A 38 6.83 11.25 -9.86
C LEU A 38 5.51 11.93 -10.21
N VAL A 39 4.38 11.42 -9.70
CA VAL A 39 3.05 12.04 -9.89
C VAL A 39 2.98 13.42 -9.26
N ARG A 40 3.58 13.62 -8.08
CA ARG A 40 3.65 14.94 -7.42
C ARG A 40 4.42 15.94 -8.28
N ARG A 41 5.54 15.53 -8.88
CA ARG A 41 6.43 16.38 -9.68
C ARG A 41 5.86 16.72 -11.05
N TYR A 42 5.35 15.74 -11.78
CA TYR A 42 4.91 15.88 -13.17
C TYR A 42 3.40 16.02 -13.32
N GLY A 43 2.65 15.81 -12.24
CA GLY A 43 1.19 15.77 -12.26
C GLY A 43 0.64 14.45 -12.77
N ILE A 44 -0.58 14.52 -13.31
CA ILE A 44 -1.30 13.34 -13.82
C ILE A 44 -0.64 12.86 -15.09
N TYR A 45 -0.29 11.57 -15.12
CA TYR A 45 0.09 10.91 -16.35
C TYR A 45 -1.16 10.51 -17.14
N THR A 46 -1.10 10.66 -18.45
CA THR A 46 -2.23 10.40 -19.36
C THR A 46 -1.75 9.62 -20.58
N THR A 47 -2.67 9.33 -21.50
CA THR A 47 -2.31 8.91 -22.85
C THR A 47 -2.67 10.01 -23.85
N LEU A 48 -1.96 10.10 -24.99
CA LEU A 48 -2.40 10.99 -26.07
C LEU A 48 -3.79 10.57 -26.55
N HIS A 49 -4.59 11.55 -26.96
CA HIS A 49 -5.97 11.34 -27.40
C HIS A 49 -6.07 10.23 -28.46
N ASP A 50 -6.97 9.27 -28.23
CA ASP A 50 -7.19 8.10 -29.07
C ASP A 50 -5.97 7.21 -29.35
N THR A 51 -4.95 7.29 -28.48
CA THR A 51 -3.78 6.41 -28.54
C THR A 51 -3.47 5.77 -27.19
N THR A 52 -2.50 4.86 -27.19
CA THR A 52 -1.89 4.25 -26.00
C THR A 52 -0.49 4.81 -25.70
N VAL A 53 -0.11 5.93 -26.32
CA VAL A 53 1.18 6.58 -26.05
C VAL A 53 1.11 7.28 -24.69
N PHE A 54 1.95 6.85 -23.76
CA PHE A 54 2.02 7.37 -22.40
C PHE A 54 2.61 8.78 -22.39
N CYS A 55 2.07 9.65 -21.55
CA CYS A 55 2.42 11.07 -21.51
C CYS A 55 2.44 11.61 -20.09
N ARG A 56 3.28 12.63 -19.89
CA ARG A 56 3.34 13.46 -18.68
C ARG A 56 3.56 14.92 -19.08
N ALA A 57 3.40 15.86 -18.15
CA ALA A 57 3.73 17.25 -18.42
C ALA A 57 5.22 17.41 -18.78
N SER A 58 5.53 18.13 -19.86
CA SER A 58 6.91 18.36 -20.32
C SER A 58 7.74 19.13 -19.30
N THR A 59 7.10 20.00 -18.52
CA THR A 59 7.73 20.76 -17.44
C THR A 59 7.24 20.24 -16.08
N PRO A 60 8.17 19.99 -15.12
CA PRO A 60 7.80 19.76 -13.73
C PRO A 60 6.95 20.92 -13.19
N ARG A 61 6.07 20.64 -12.22
CA ARG A 61 5.29 21.68 -11.54
C ARG A 61 6.24 22.69 -10.90
N SER A 62 6.04 23.97 -11.22
CA SER A 62 6.90 25.09 -10.81
C SER A 62 7.02 25.24 -9.29
N ARG A 63 6.02 24.75 -8.55
CA ARG A 63 6.04 24.65 -7.09
C ARG A 63 5.64 23.22 -6.72
N PRO A 64 6.60 22.32 -6.45
CA PRO A 64 6.25 21.03 -5.90
C PRO A 64 5.53 21.31 -4.57
N SER A 65 4.24 20.98 -4.52
CA SER A 65 3.52 21.03 -3.26
C SER A 65 4.16 20.00 -2.34
N ASN A 66 4.43 20.35 -1.09
CA ASN A 66 4.79 19.36 -0.07
C ASN A 66 3.60 18.39 0.21
N ALA A 67 2.40 18.71 -0.28
CA ALA A 67 1.27 17.82 -0.20
C ALA A 67 1.49 16.54 -1.01
N GLU A 68 0.95 15.43 -0.50
CA GLU A 68 0.84 14.19 -1.26
C GLU A 68 -0.04 14.38 -2.51
N PRO A 69 0.27 13.67 -3.61
CA PRO A 69 -0.62 13.64 -4.75
C PRO A 69 -1.99 13.10 -4.31
N SER A 70 -3.05 13.70 -4.83
CA SER A 70 -4.40 13.23 -4.54
C SER A 70 -4.61 11.79 -5.05
N ILE A 71 -5.52 11.07 -4.41
CA ILE A 71 -5.92 9.72 -4.81
C ILE A 71 -6.30 9.66 -6.30
N THR A 72 -7.01 10.67 -6.79
CA THR A 72 -7.44 10.76 -8.20
C THR A 72 -6.25 10.88 -9.14
N GLU A 73 -5.22 11.67 -8.79
CA GLU A 73 -4.03 11.82 -9.63
C GLU A 73 -3.25 10.50 -9.75
N VAL A 74 -3.07 9.79 -8.64
CA VAL A 74 -2.39 8.49 -8.62
C VAL A 74 -3.21 7.44 -9.39
N PHE A 75 -4.52 7.39 -9.18
CA PHE A 75 -5.42 6.47 -9.89
C PHE A 75 -5.38 6.67 -11.40
N LEU A 76 -5.48 7.91 -11.88
CA LEU A 76 -5.46 8.23 -13.30
C LEU A 76 -4.10 7.91 -13.93
N SER A 77 -3.01 8.21 -13.22
CA SER A 77 -1.65 7.93 -13.70
C SER A 77 -1.39 6.43 -13.84
N LEU A 78 -1.74 5.62 -12.84
CA LEU A 78 -1.60 4.17 -12.90
C LEU A 78 -2.53 3.55 -13.94
N ARG A 79 -3.72 4.10 -14.14
CA ARG A 79 -4.62 3.68 -15.22
C ARG A 79 -3.99 3.92 -16.59
N ALA A 80 -3.41 5.11 -16.82
CA ALA A 80 -2.73 5.42 -18.07
C ALA A 80 -1.54 4.48 -18.31
N ALA A 81 -0.74 4.22 -17.27
CA ALA A 81 0.39 3.28 -17.34
C ALA A 81 -0.07 1.86 -17.72
N GLN A 82 -1.09 1.33 -17.03
CA GLN A 82 -1.66 0.01 -17.35
C GLN A 82 -2.21 -0.08 -18.78
N GLN A 83 -2.75 1.01 -19.33
CA GLN A 83 -3.24 1.03 -20.72
C GLN A 83 -2.10 1.11 -21.75
N ALA A 84 -0.96 1.69 -21.38
CA ALA A 84 0.16 1.96 -22.29
C ALA A 84 1.25 0.88 -22.28
N ILE A 85 1.34 0.05 -21.23
CA ILE A 85 2.47 -0.85 -21.00
C ILE A 85 2.74 -1.85 -22.14
N ASP A 86 1.68 -2.35 -22.79
CA ASP A 86 1.79 -3.30 -23.89
C ASP A 86 1.97 -2.62 -25.27
N SER A 87 2.05 -1.29 -25.31
CA SER A 87 2.15 -0.50 -26.54
C SER A 87 3.55 0.03 -26.77
N VAL A 88 3.91 0.22 -28.05
CA VAL A 88 5.18 0.84 -28.44
C VAL A 88 5.22 2.29 -27.93
N GLN A 89 6.27 2.62 -27.18
CA GLN A 89 6.50 3.96 -26.64
C GLN A 89 7.72 4.61 -27.31
N PRO A 90 7.68 5.93 -27.58
CA PRO A 90 8.87 6.69 -27.96
C PRO A 90 9.95 6.62 -26.88
N ASP A 91 11.22 6.66 -27.28
CA ASP A 91 12.32 6.70 -26.32
C ASP A 91 12.35 8.01 -25.53
N GLY A 92 12.77 7.93 -24.27
CA GLY A 92 12.94 9.07 -23.37
C GLY A 92 12.34 8.84 -21.99
N ALA A 93 12.42 9.87 -21.14
CA ALA A 93 12.09 9.76 -19.72
C ALA A 93 10.65 9.29 -19.41
N VAL A 94 9.70 9.53 -20.31
CA VAL A 94 8.30 9.07 -20.13
C VAL A 94 8.19 7.55 -20.27
N LYS A 95 8.98 6.95 -21.17
CA LYS A 95 9.09 5.50 -21.30
C LYS A 95 9.78 4.89 -20.08
N ASP A 96 10.81 5.56 -19.55
CA ASP A 96 11.47 5.14 -18.30
C ASP A 96 10.51 5.16 -17.11
N ASP A 97 9.65 6.17 -17.00
CA ASP A 97 8.59 6.22 -15.98
C ASP A 97 7.57 5.09 -16.16
N LEU A 98 7.18 4.79 -17.40
CA LEU A 98 6.25 3.69 -17.69
C LEU A 98 6.85 2.34 -17.23
N HIS A 99 8.12 2.10 -17.54
CA HIS A 99 8.83 0.91 -17.07
C HIS A 99 8.91 0.87 -15.53
N PHE A 100 9.18 2.01 -14.89
CA PHE A 100 9.15 2.11 -13.44
C PHE A 100 7.78 1.75 -12.84
N PHE A 101 6.68 2.26 -13.41
CA PHE A 101 5.33 1.88 -12.97
C PHE A 101 5.05 0.38 -13.17
N ASN A 102 5.61 -0.23 -14.22
CA ASN A 102 5.51 -1.67 -14.44
C ASN A 102 6.31 -2.48 -13.41
N ASP A 103 7.50 -2.03 -13.03
CA ASP A 103 8.28 -2.67 -11.97
C ASP A 103 7.59 -2.58 -10.60
N LEU A 104 6.95 -1.44 -10.32
CA LEU A 104 6.05 -1.30 -9.17
C LEU A 104 4.90 -2.31 -9.24
N TRP A 105 4.24 -2.46 -10.39
CA TRP A 105 3.17 -3.44 -10.58
C TRP A 105 3.66 -4.88 -10.35
N ASN A 106 4.78 -5.27 -10.95
CA ASN A 106 5.34 -6.62 -10.79
C ASN A 106 5.68 -6.89 -9.31
N THR A 107 6.32 -5.93 -8.64
CA THR A 107 6.62 -6.01 -7.21
C THR A 107 5.34 -6.10 -6.37
N THR A 108 4.29 -5.36 -6.74
CA THR A 108 2.98 -5.42 -6.08
C THR A 108 2.41 -6.82 -6.13
N ILE A 109 2.44 -7.47 -7.29
CA ILE A 109 1.92 -8.84 -7.43
C ILE A 109 2.74 -9.83 -6.60
N THR A 110 4.08 -9.72 -6.62
CA THR A 110 4.94 -10.57 -5.79
C THR A 110 4.59 -10.46 -4.30
N VAL A 111 4.51 -9.24 -3.76
CA VAL A 111 4.17 -9.03 -2.34
C VAL A 111 2.75 -9.50 -2.02
N LEU A 112 1.81 -9.24 -2.93
CA LEU A 112 0.43 -9.66 -2.74
C LEU A 112 0.32 -11.19 -2.67
N GLU A 113 1.05 -11.93 -3.50
CA GLU A 113 1.10 -13.40 -3.43
C GLU A 113 1.79 -13.89 -2.15
N GLU A 114 2.91 -13.29 -1.74
CA GLU A 114 3.59 -13.63 -0.48
C GLU A 114 2.68 -13.46 0.74
N ILE A 115 1.92 -12.36 0.80
CA ILE A 115 0.95 -12.11 1.87
C ILE A 115 -0.13 -13.19 1.88
N LEU A 116 -0.63 -13.58 0.71
CA LEU A 116 -1.70 -14.58 0.59
C LEU A 116 -1.21 -16.00 0.94
N ASP A 117 0.05 -16.30 0.68
CA ASP A 117 0.63 -17.61 0.95
C ASP A 117 1.00 -17.80 2.44
N HIS A 118 1.06 -16.72 3.23
CA HIS A 118 1.25 -16.80 4.69
C HIS A 118 0.10 -17.46 5.48
N GLY A 119 -1.00 -17.85 4.82
CA GLY A 119 -2.01 -18.81 5.29
C GLY A 119 -2.94 -18.37 6.42
N SER A 120 -2.51 -17.50 7.33
CA SER A 120 -3.27 -17.04 8.49
C SER A 120 -3.57 -15.54 8.43
N LEU A 121 -4.31 -15.11 7.41
CA LEU A 121 -4.77 -13.73 7.32
C LEU A 121 -6.05 -13.51 8.14
N PRO A 122 -6.11 -12.46 8.98
CA PRO A 122 -7.37 -11.99 9.57
C PRO A 122 -8.46 -11.85 8.50
N GLN A 123 -9.59 -12.53 8.72
CA GLN A 123 -10.62 -12.70 7.69
C GLN A 123 -11.24 -11.38 7.22
N GLU A 124 -11.39 -10.39 8.11
CA GLU A 124 -12.00 -9.10 7.76
C GLU A 124 -11.09 -8.27 6.82
N PRO A 125 -9.81 -7.98 7.16
CA PRO A 125 -8.87 -7.36 6.23
C PRO A 125 -8.72 -8.12 4.92
N PHE A 126 -8.63 -9.45 4.97
CA PHE A 126 -8.61 -10.30 3.78
C PHE A 126 -9.84 -10.07 2.90
N GLY A 127 -11.04 -10.18 3.47
CA GLY A 127 -12.28 -10.05 2.72
C GLY A 127 -12.48 -8.66 2.13
N TRP A 128 -12.20 -7.59 2.88
CA TRP A 128 -12.24 -6.22 2.34
C TRP A 128 -11.23 -5.99 1.23
N GLY A 129 -10.02 -6.56 1.35
CA GLY A 129 -9.01 -6.51 0.28
C GLY A 129 -9.48 -7.22 -0.99
N VAL A 130 -9.98 -8.45 -0.88
CA VAL A 130 -10.55 -9.19 -2.03
C VAL A 130 -11.74 -8.46 -2.65
N PHE A 131 -12.61 -7.87 -1.83
CA PHE A 131 -13.71 -7.04 -2.34
C PHE A 131 -13.19 -5.84 -3.11
N ALA A 132 -12.16 -5.13 -2.60
CA ALA A 132 -11.55 -4.00 -3.29
C ALA A 132 -10.83 -4.39 -4.60
N LEU A 133 -10.21 -5.57 -4.68
CA LEU A 133 -9.69 -6.12 -5.93
C LEU A 133 -10.82 -6.39 -6.94
N SER A 134 -11.95 -6.94 -6.47
CA SER A 134 -13.12 -7.23 -7.30
C SER A 134 -13.83 -5.98 -7.84
N THR A 135 -13.68 -4.81 -7.21
CA THR A 135 -14.18 -3.53 -7.76
C THR A 135 -13.30 -3.01 -8.88
N GLY A 136 -12.00 -3.31 -8.84
CA GLY A 136 -11.05 -3.01 -9.89
C GLY A 136 -10.99 -4.03 -11.04
N TYR A 137 -11.82 -5.08 -11.02
CA TYR A 137 -11.72 -6.17 -12.01
C TYR A 137 -12.36 -5.83 -13.36
N LEU A 138 -11.58 -5.98 -14.43
CA LEU A 138 -11.96 -5.67 -15.81
C LEU A 138 -12.59 -6.89 -16.49
N HIS A 139 -13.84 -6.77 -16.91
CA HIS A 139 -14.50 -7.80 -17.72
C HIS A 139 -13.96 -7.78 -19.17
N SER A 140 -13.47 -8.90 -19.70
CA SER A 140 -13.09 -9.02 -21.11
C SER A 140 -14.35 -8.84 -21.96
N ARG A 141 -14.21 -8.18 -23.11
CA ARG A 141 -15.33 -7.92 -24.03
C ARG A 141 -15.99 -9.21 -24.52
N HIS A 142 -15.24 -10.31 -24.54
CA HIS A 142 -15.71 -11.64 -24.96
C HIS A 142 -16.21 -12.51 -23.79
N THR A 143 -16.32 -11.94 -22.59
CA THR A 143 -16.77 -12.70 -21.42
C THR A 143 -18.26 -13.00 -21.56
N ASN A 144 -18.64 -14.28 -21.46
CA ASN A 144 -20.05 -14.69 -21.43
C ASN A 144 -20.82 -13.98 -20.29
N ILE A 145 -22.05 -13.55 -20.56
CA ILE A 145 -22.94 -12.89 -19.60
C ILE A 145 -23.10 -13.73 -18.33
N ALA A 146 -23.34 -15.04 -18.46
CA ALA A 146 -23.51 -15.93 -17.32
C ALA A 146 -22.29 -15.92 -16.40
N TYR A 147 -21.09 -15.86 -16.97
CA TYR A 147 -19.85 -15.79 -16.19
C TYR A 147 -19.76 -14.45 -15.42
N ARG A 148 -20.13 -13.33 -16.06
CA ARG A 148 -20.14 -12.01 -15.42
C ARG A 148 -21.15 -11.97 -14.26
N ASP A 149 -22.29 -12.63 -14.42
CA ASP A 149 -23.32 -12.70 -13.39
C ASP A 149 -22.86 -13.52 -12.19
N VAL A 150 -22.18 -14.66 -12.43
CA VAL A 150 -21.56 -15.47 -11.37
C VAL A 150 -20.50 -14.68 -10.60
N PHE A 151 -19.62 -13.97 -11.30
CA PHE A 151 -18.62 -13.11 -10.65
C PHE A 151 -19.27 -12.00 -9.80
N SER A 152 -20.30 -11.36 -10.35
CA SER A 152 -21.04 -10.29 -9.66
C SER A 152 -21.80 -10.82 -8.44
N ASN A 153 -22.35 -12.03 -8.52
CA ASN A 153 -23.00 -12.71 -7.41
C ASN A 153 -22.01 -12.97 -6.27
N HIS A 154 -20.83 -13.52 -6.56
CA HIS A 154 -19.77 -13.72 -5.56
C HIS A 154 -19.36 -12.39 -4.92
N LYS A 155 -19.13 -11.35 -5.72
CA LYS A 155 -18.81 -10.02 -5.20
C LYS A 155 -19.90 -9.48 -4.25
N TYR A 156 -21.17 -9.64 -4.60
CA TYR A 156 -22.29 -9.23 -3.76
C TYR A 156 -22.35 -10.02 -2.44
N ARG A 157 -22.21 -11.35 -2.52
CA ARG A 157 -22.19 -12.24 -1.35
C ARG A 157 -21.07 -11.89 -0.39
N LEU A 158 -19.87 -11.63 -0.90
CA LEU A 158 -18.72 -11.19 -0.09
C LEU A 158 -19.03 -9.87 0.64
N ARG A 159 -19.53 -8.86 -0.09
CA ARG A 159 -19.92 -7.58 0.53
C ARG A 159 -20.97 -7.76 1.62
N SER A 160 -22.02 -8.54 1.36
CA SER A 160 -23.08 -8.80 2.33
C SER A 160 -22.54 -9.49 3.59
N ALA A 161 -21.60 -10.41 3.44
CA ALA A 161 -20.95 -11.07 4.57
C ALA A 161 -20.07 -10.09 5.38
N LEU A 162 -19.29 -9.24 4.70
CA LEU A 162 -18.48 -8.20 5.35
C LEU A 162 -19.31 -7.18 6.12
N GLU A 163 -20.45 -6.75 5.57
CA GLU A 163 -21.36 -5.81 6.25
C GLU A 163 -22.00 -6.37 7.53
N ARG A 164 -21.99 -7.70 7.71
CA ARG A 164 -22.45 -8.39 8.93
C ARG A 164 -21.34 -8.50 9.99
N MET A 165 -20.08 -8.26 9.64
CA MET A 165 -18.99 -8.27 10.59
C MET A 165 -19.07 -7.04 11.52
N PRO A 166 -18.70 -7.17 12.80
CA PRO A 166 -18.67 -6.04 13.71
C PRO A 166 -17.49 -5.13 13.33
N SER A 167 -17.78 -4.00 12.68
CA SER A 167 -16.76 -3.01 12.34
C SER A 167 -16.17 -2.41 13.62
N LEU A 168 -14.85 -2.52 13.81
CA LEU A 168 -14.13 -1.88 14.92
C LEU A 168 -14.25 -0.35 14.89
N ASP A 169 -14.48 0.24 13.70
CA ASP A 169 -14.49 1.70 13.50
C ASP A 169 -15.90 2.32 13.53
N ARG A 170 -16.83 1.72 14.28
CA ARG A 170 -18.18 2.27 14.50
C ARG A 170 -18.16 3.47 15.46
N LYS A 171 -17.28 4.45 15.22
CA LYS A 171 -17.44 5.78 15.82
C LYS A 171 -18.79 6.34 15.36
N ARG A 172 -19.70 6.53 16.34
CA ARG A 172 -21.05 7.14 16.22
C ARG A 172 -22.17 6.26 15.64
N ARG A 173 -22.52 5.17 16.30
CA ARG A 173 -23.96 4.88 16.46
C ARG A 173 -24.37 5.33 17.85
N ASN A 174 -25.35 6.24 17.91
CA ASN A 174 -25.87 6.85 19.13
C ASN A 174 -26.04 5.82 20.24
N ALA A 175 -25.62 6.18 21.46
CA ALA A 175 -25.67 5.34 22.67
C ALA A 175 -27.08 4.84 23.07
N TYR A 176 -28.12 5.22 22.32
CA TYR A 176 -29.52 4.82 22.52
C TYR A 176 -30.04 3.78 21.51
N VAL A 177 -29.25 3.38 20.51
CA VAL A 177 -29.60 2.22 19.69
C VAL A 177 -29.00 1.01 20.38
N ILE A 178 -29.84 0.25 21.10
CA ILE A 178 -29.53 -1.12 21.51
C ILE A 178 -29.32 -1.91 20.21
N SER A 179 -28.11 -1.85 19.67
CA SER A 179 -27.75 -2.64 18.51
C SER A 179 -27.67 -4.06 19.03
N GLU A 180 -28.68 -4.87 18.69
CA GLU A 180 -28.68 -6.31 18.94
C GLU A 180 -27.29 -6.84 18.60
N ARG A 181 -26.63 -7.43 19.60
CA ARG A 181 -25.34 -8.08 19.36
C ARG A 181 -25.60 -9.15 18.30
N PRO A 182 -24.87 -9.14 17.16
CA PRO A 182 -25.07 -10.18 16.17
C PRO A 182 -24.84 -11.54 16.83
N SER A 183 -25.80 -12.45 16.65
CA SER A 183 -25.67 -13.83 17.16
C SER A 183 -24.32 -14.42 16.73
N MET A 184 -23.67 -15.16 17.63
CA MET A 184 -22.41 -15.84 17.33
C MET A 184 -22.53 -16.71 16.07
N GLU A 185 -23.68 -17.33 15.85
CA GLU A 185 -23.96 -18.12 14.65
C GLU A 185 -23.91 -17.27 13.37
N ALA A 186 -24.45 -16.04 13.42
CA ALA A 186 -24.44 -15.12 12.28
C ALA A 186 -23.00 -14.67 11.95
N LEU A 187 -22.17 -14.44 12.98
CA LEU A 187 -20.76 -14.10 12.81
C LEU A 187 -19.96 -15.26 12.22
N VAL A 188 -20.16 -16.48 12.73
CA VAL A 188 -19.50 -17.69 12.20
C VAL A 188 -19.89 -17.90 10.73
N LYS A 189 -21.18 -17.71 10.39
CA LYS A 189 -21.64 -17.80 9.00
C LYS A 189 -21.01 -16.73 8.11
N ALA A 190 -20.96 -15.48 8.56
CA ALA A 190 -20.34 -14.38 7.82
C ALA A 190 -18.84 -14.64 7.56
N ARG A 191 -18.12 -15.09 8.58
CA ARG A 191 -16.71 -15.50 8.51
C ARG A 191 -16.45 -16.61 7.48
N ARG A 192 -17.25 -17.67 7.52
CA ARG A 192 -17.19 -18.78 6.53
C ARG A 192 -17.46 -18.28 5.11
N GLU A 193 -18.45 -17.40 4.96
CA GLU A 193 -18.81 -16.83 3.67
C GLU A 193 -17.69 -15.93 3.12
N ILE A 194 -17.09 -15.08 3.95
CA ILE A 194 -15.92 -14.25 3.59
C ILE A 194 -14.77 -15.13 3.11
N HIS A 195 -14.44 -16.17 3.87
CA HIS A 195 -13.38 -17.11 3.49
C HIS A 195 -13.69 -17.77 2.14
N THR A 196 -14.85 -18.43 2.02
CA THR A 196 -15.23 -19.18 0.82
C THR A 196 -15.28 -18.30 -0.43
N VAL A 197 -16.06 -17.22 -0.36
CA VAL A 197 -16.28 -16.35 -1.52
C VAL A 197 -15.03 -15.53 -1.83
N GLY A 198 -14.28 -15.14 -0.80
CA GLY A 198 -12.98 -14.49 -0.94
C GLY A 198 -11.99 -15.35 -1.72
N HIS A 199 -11.85 -16.63 -1.37
CA HIS A 199 -10.97 -17.55 -2.09
C HIS A 199 -11.46 -17.88 -3.50
N ILE A 200 -12.76 -17.96 -3.76
CA ILE A 200 -13.30 -18.13 -5.12
C ILE A 200 -12.90 -16.95 -6.01
N LEU A 201 -13.08 -15.72 -5.52
CA LEU A 201 -12.69 -14.51 -6.27
C LEU A 201 -11.18 -14.42 -6.45
N LEU A 202 -10.41 -14.75 -5.41
CA LEU A 202 -8.96 -14.75 -5.46
C LEU A 202 -8.41 -15.77 -6.47
N SER A 203 -8.94 -17.00 -6.44
CA SER A 203 -8.60 -18.03 -7.44
C SER A 203 -8.84 -17.52 -8.85
N LYS A 204 -9.87 -16.68 -9.04
CA LYS A 204 -10.16 -16.11 -10.35
C LYS A 204 -9.16 -15.03 -10.78
N PHE A 205 -8.71 -14.19 -9.85
CA PHE A 205 -7.65 -13.22 -10.15
C PHE A 205 -6.34 -13.92 -10.53
N ARG A 206 -5.97 -14.97 -9.80
CA ARG A 206 -4.79 -15.80 -10.07
C ARG A 206 -4.88 -16.51 -11.43
N GLN A 207 -6.03 -17.10 -11.77
CA GLN A 207 -6.27 -17.74 -13.08
C GLN A 207 -6.06 -16.78 -14.25
N ASP A 208 -6.45 -15.51 -14.10
CA ASP A 208 -6.28 -14.49 -15.13
C ASP A 208 -4.90 -13.78 -15.02
N GLY A 209 -3.99 -14.31 -14.19
CA GLY A 209 -2.63 -13.82 -13.98
C GLY A 209 -2.58 -12.38 -13.50
N TRP A 210 -3.57 -11.93 -12.72
CA TRP A 210 -3.73 -10.55 -12.23
C TRP A 210 -3.92 -9.46 -13.30
N LYS A 211 -3.76 -9.78 -14.59
CA LYS A 211 -3.80 -8.84 -15.72
C LYS A 211 -5.09 -8.03 -15.80
N ARG A 212 -6.17 -8.56 -15.24
CA ARG A 212 -7.51 -7.96 -15.27
C ARG A 212 -7.84 -7.16 -14.03
N VAL A 213 -6.96 -7.12 -13.04
CA VAL A 213 -7.11 -6.23 -11.87
C VAL A 213 -6.51 -4.88 -12.22
N ARG A 214 -7.23 -3.78 -11.95
CA ARG A 214 -6.68 -2.44 -12.08
C ARG A 214 -5.50 -2.23 -11.14
N TRP A 215 -4.39 -1.70 -11.65
CA TRP A 215 -3.13 -1.53 -10.90
C TRP A 215 -3.33 -0.79 -9.58
N TYR A 216 -4.05 0.33 -9.60
CA TYR A 216 -4.36 1.12 -8.40
C TYR A 216 -5.02 0.30 -7.28
N HIS A 217 -5.95 -0.60 -7.62
CA HIS A 217 -6.64 -1.41 -6.63
C HIS A 217 -5.69 -2.42 -5.97
N ALA A 218 -4.86 -3.10 -6.77
CA ALA A 218 -3.88 -4.04 -6.22
C ALA A 218 -2.84 -3.35 -5.33
N ILE A 219 -2.30 -2.21 -5.79
CA ILE A 219 -1.33 -1.41 -5.03
C ILE A 219 -1.94 -0.96 -3.70
N THR A 220 -3.15 -0.39 -3.73
CA THR A 220 -3.83 0.08 -2.51
C THR A 220 -4.14 -1.06 -1.54
N VAL A 221 -4.55 -2.22 -2.05
CA VAL A 221 -4.82 -3.41 -1.21
C VAL A 221 -3.53 -3.94 -0.59
N THR A 222 -2.44 -4.01 -1.37
CA THR A 222 -1.13 -4.45 -0.90
C THR A 222 -0.61 -3.55 0.21
N GLU A 223 -0.63 -2.23 0.01
CA GLU A 223 -0.24 -1.25 1.02
C GLU A 223 -1.06 -1.40 2.31
N ARG A 224 -2.38 -1.55 2.18
CA ARG A 224 -3.26 -1.74 3.35
C ARG A 224 -3.05 -3.07 4.06
N TRP A 225 -2.77 -4.14 3.33
CA TRP A 225 -2.47 -5.45 3.93
C TRP A 225 -1.13 -5.45 4.65
N ILE A 226 -0.09 -4.82 4.08
CA ILE A 226 1.19 -4.63 4.77
C ILE A 226 0.99 -3.93 6.12
N GLN A 227 0.20 -2.84 6.13
CA GLN A 227 -0.13 -2.12 7.36
C GLN A 227 -0.96 -2.96 8.33
N ALA A 228 -2.03 -3.59 7.84
CA ALA A 228 -2.96 -4.35 8.67
C ALA A 228 -2.34 -5.62 9.28
N PHE A 229 -1.32 -6.19 8.64
CA PHE A 229 -0.64 -7.40 9.09
C PHE A 229 0.71 -7.11 9.78
N GLY A 230 1.05 -5.84 9.99
CA GLY A 230 2.28 -5.47 10.69
C GLY A 230 3.55 -5.84 9.93
N LEU A 231 3.51 -5.87 8.61
CA LEU A 231 4.63 -6.24 7.73
C LEU A 231 5.49 -5.02 7.35
N VAL A 232 5.24 -3.86 7.96
CA VAL A 232 6.02 -2.64 7.72
C VAL A 232 7.45 -2.89 8.22
N PRO A 233 8.48 -2.74 7.36
CA PRO A 233 9.86 -2.89 7.79
C PRO A 233 10.17 -1.92 8.95
N GLU A 234 10.82 -2.41 9.99
CA GLU A 234 11.31 -1.54 11.06
C GLU A 234 12.38 -0.60 10.48
N GLU A 235 12.17 0.72 10.62
CA GLU A 235 13.26 1.67 10.42
C GLU A 235 14.31 1.36 11.48
N LYS A 236 15.43 0.75 11.07
CA LYS A 236 16.61 0.64 11.92
C LYS A 236 17.11 2.06 12.16
N VAL A 237 16.67 2.65 13.27
CA VAL A 237 17.31 3.84 13.82
C VAL A 237 18.67 3.37 14.32
N GLU A 238 19.69 3.48 13.47
CA GLU A 238 21.08 3.37 13.92
C GLU A 238 21.31 4.53 14.90
N MET A 239 21.11 4.25 16.19
CA MET A 239 21.66 5.11 17.24
C MET A 239 23.17 5.08 17.05
N VAL A 240 23.69 6.17 16.50
CA VAL A 240 25.11 6.49 16.57
C VAL A 240 25.42 6.68 18.05
N GLU A 241 25.71 5.58 18.74
CA GLU A 241 26.31 5.62 20.07
C GLU A 241 27.65 6.33 19.92
N GLY A 242 27.68 7.54 20.47
CA GLY A 242 28.86 8.38 20.49
C GLY A 242 30.02 7.62 21.09
N ILE A 243 31.17 7.73 20.42
CA ILE A 243 32.48 7.41 20.97
C ILE A 243 32.67 8.30 22.20
N ALA A 244 32.31 7.78 23.36
CA ALA A 244 32.71 8.27 24.67
C ALA A 244 33.53 7.16 25.34
N SER A 245 34.76 7.00 24.87
CA SER A 245 35.87 6.46 25.64
C SER A 245 36.83 7.64 25.77
N GLY A 246 37.12 8.21 26.92
CA GLY A 246 37.32 7.58 28.21
C GLY A 246 38.76 7.86 28.59
N GLU A 247 39.02 9.02 29.20
CA GLU A 247 40.23 9.24 29.99
C GLU A 247 39.80 9.67 31.38
N GLY A 248 39.88 8.68 32.28
CA GLY A 248 39.80 8.91 33.72
C GLY A 248 41.05 9.61 34.22
N LYS A 249 40.86 10.43 35.25
CA LYS A 249 41.88 10.62 36.28
C LYS A 249 41.21 10.74 37.62
N ASP A 250 41.51 9.73 38.43
CA ASP A 250 41.29 9.63 39.86
C ASP A 250 41.82 10.86 40.58
N VAL A 251 41.05 11.39 41.54
CA VAL A 251 41.61 12.02 42.73
C VAL A 251 40.73 11.63 43.91
N ASP A 252 41.33 10.82 44.79
CA ASP A 252 40.89 10.46 46.12
C ASP A 252 40.60 11.67 47.00
N GLY A 253 39.63 11.52 47.89
CA GLY A 253 39.30 12.51 48.91
C GLY A 253 38.32 11.98 49.92
N GLU A 254 38.80 11.06 50.78
CA GLU A 254 38.19 10.74 52.06
C GLU A 254 37.85 12.03 52.82
N ASN A 255 36.65 12.11 53.40
CA ASN A 255 36.53 12.33 54.83
C ASN A 255 35.11 12.04 55.34
N HIS A 256 35.10 11.15 56.34
CA HIS A 256 34.20 11.09 57.49
C HIS A 256 33.43 12.39 57.78
N ASP A 257 32.12 12.30 58.07
CA ASP A 257 31.69 12.19 59.48
C ASP A 257 30.20 11.85 59.65
N SER A 258 29.99 11.01 60.65
CA SER A 258 28.82 10.67 61.46
C SER A 258 27.65 11.68 61.51
N CYS A 259 26.40 11.19 61.58
CA CYS A 259 25.59 11.19 62.82
C CYS A 259 24.11 10.83 62.59
N SER A 260 23.59 9.98 63.49
CA SER A 260 22.25 9.91 64.12
C SER A 260 20.98 10.19 63.29
N GLU A 261 20.06 9.21 63.18
CA GLU A 261 18.98 8.85 64.13
C GLU A 261 17.68 9.69 64.04
N SER A 262 16.56 9.02 64.32
CA SER A 262 15.16 9.48 64.49
C SER A 262 14.29 9.54 63.22
N LYS A 263 13.29 8.66 63.01
CA LYS A 263 11.98 8.43 63.68
C LYS A 263 10.95 9.56 63.52
N PHE A 264 9.97 9.29 62.64
CA PHE A 264 8.52 9.61 62.67
C PHE A 264 8.07 11.09 62.62
N PRO A 265 6.81 11.40 62.23
CA PRO A 265 5.62 10.55 62.02
C PRO A 265 5.27 10.21 60.57
#